data_AF-A0A1H8QTE8-F1
#
_entry.id   AF-A0A1H8QTE8-F1
#
_cell.length_a   1.000
_cell.length_b   1.000
_cell.length_c   1.000
_cell.angle_alpha   90.00
_cell.angle_beta   90.00
_cell.angle_gamma   90.00
#
_symmetry.space_group_name_H-M   'P 1'
#
loop_
_entity.id
_entity.type
_entity.pdbx_description
1 polymer ?
#
loop_
_entity_poly.entity_id
_entity_poly.type
_entity_poly.pdbx_seq_one_letter_code
_entity_poly.pdbx_strand_id
1 'polypeptide(L)'
;MPTARAVAGFTLLEVMIAVLVLALGIVGGVSMQLAALRARHQSTLLAQASWLAVGMAERMRANPEQMRLADGANLYLTLDYDVLAEPNPPPPAALCYGGDCDGAQLAAFDLYEMKALMRENLPAGRAVVCRDAGLWAGGKLRWACTGGAGAPLVIKVGWRGKNPDGTPRKDEAGEYVPGVALTLAVGAP
;
A
#
# COMPACT_ATOMS: atom_id res chain seq x y z
N MET A 1 18.39 71.05 24.90
CA MET A 1 18.29 70.11 26.03
C MET A 1 18.08 68.72 25.46
N PRO A 2 18.98 67.74 25.66
CA PRO A 2 18.74 66.39 25.20
C PRO A 2 17.89 65.66 26.23
N THR A 3 16.69 65.22 25.84
CA THR A 3 15.88 64.29 26.63
C THR A 3 16.54 62.92 26.59
N ALA A 4 17.08 62.46 27.72
CA ALA A 4 17.52 61.08 27.87
C ALA A 4 16.31 60.15 27.67
N ARG A 5 16.35 59.31 26.64
CA ARG A 5 15.38 58.22 26.47
C ARG A 5 15.60 57.22 27.61
N ALA A 6 14.60 57.05 28.48
CA ALA A 6 14.57 55.95 29.42
C ALA A 6 14.46 54.64 28.60
N VAL A 7 15.55 53.86 28.59
CA VAL A 7 15.52 52.49 28.09
C VAL A 7 14.80 51.66 29.15
N ALA A 8 13.57 51.24 28.87
CA ALA A 8 12.89 50.25 29.70
C ALA A 8 13.64 48.92 29.54
N GLY A 9 14.37 48.50 30.57
CA GLY A 9 14.99 47.17 30.60
C GLY A 9 13.93 46.08 30.72
N PHE A 10 14.12 44.96 30.04
CA PHE A 10 13.29 43.77 30.16
C PHE A 10 13.26 43.27 31.61
N THR A 11 12.08 43.00 32.14
CA THR A 11 11.96 42.35 33.46
C THR A 11 12.33 40.87 33.34
N LEU A 12 12.90 40.27 34.40
CA LEU A 12 13.21 38.83 34.42
C LEU A 12 11.97 37.97 34.06
N LEU A 13 10.79 38.41 34.50
CA LEU A 13 9.51 37.77 34.22
C LEU A 13 9.18 37.74 32.73
N GLU A 14 9.47 38.82 32.00
CA GLU A 14 9.21 38.94 30.56
C GLU A 14 10.04 37.94 29.74
N VAL A 15 11.33 37.81 30.09
CA VAL A 15 12.22 36.82 29.45
C VAL A 15 11.75 35.39 29.75
N MET A 16 11.31 35.11 30.99
CA MET A 16 10.77 33.80 31.36
C MET A 16 9.50 33.45 30.58
N ILE A 17 8.59 34.41 30.43
CA ILE A 17 7.37 34.22 29.63
C ILE A 17 7.71 34.00 28.15
N ALA A 18 8.64 34.78 27.59
CA ALA A 18 9.08 34.62 26.21
C ALA A 18 9.69 33.23 25.94
N VAL A 19 10.55 32.75 26.84
CA VAL A 19 11.14 31.40 26.75
C VAL A 19 10.07 30.32 26.91
N LEU A 20 9.10 30.49 27.82
CA LEU A 20 7.98 29.55 27.98
C LEU A 20 7.14 29.44 26.71
N VAL A 21 6.73 30.57 26.14
CA VAL A 21 5.94 30.61 24.90
C VAL A 21 6.72 30.01 23.73
N LEU A 22 8.01 30.32 23.62
CA LEU A 22 8.90 29.73 22.62
C LEU A 22 9.00 28.20 22.78
N ALA A 23 9.18 27.70 24.00
CA ALA A 23 9.24 26.27 24.29
C ALA A 23 7.95 25.56 23.88
N LEU A 24 6.78 26.13 24.22
CA LEU A 24 5.48 25.59 23.79
C LEU A 24 5.34 25.59 22.26
N GLY A 25 5.78 26.66 21.59
CA GLY A 25 5.79 26.76 20.14
C GLY A 25 6.64 25.68 19.46
N ILE A 26 7.84 25.41 20.00
CA ILE A 26 8.72 24.36 19.49
C ILE A 26 8.10 22.97 19.67
N VAL A 27 7.56 22.65 20.85
CA VAL A 27 6.90 21.35 21.10
C VAL A 27 5.71 21.15 20.16
N GLY A 28 4.89 22.20 19.97
CA GLY A 28 3.80 22.20 19.01
C GLY A 28 4.30 21.94 17.58
N GLY A 29 5.32 22.66 17.14
CA GLY A 29 5.91 22.52 15.81
C GLY A 29 6.46 21.11 15.54
N VAL A 30 7.20 20.53 16.49
CA VAL A 30 7.74 19.16 16.35
C VAL A 30 6.62 18.12 16.24
N SER A 31 5.54 18.27 17.01
CA SER A 31 4.39 17.35 16.94
C SER A 31 3.74 17.38 15.55
N MET A 32 3.59 18.57 14.95
CA MET A 32 3.04 18.73 13.60
C MET A 32 3.98 18.16 12.53
N GLN A 33 5.30 18.37 12.67
CA GLN A 33 6.30 17.79 11.76
C GLN A 33 6.25 16.25 11.76
N LEU A 34 6.12 15.64 12.94
CA LEU A 34 6.01 14.19 13.06
C LEU A 34 4.72 13.66 12.44
N ALA A 35 3.60 14.34 12.66
CA ALA A 35 2.33 14.01 12.03
C ALA A 35 2.42 14.10 10.49
N ALA A 36 3.04 15.16 9.97
CA ALA A 36 3.26 15.33 8.54
C ALA A 36 4.15 14.22 7.94
N LEU A 37 5.22 13.81 8.63
CA LEU A 37 6.07 12.71 8.20
C LEU A 37 5.30 11.38 8.12
N ARG A 38 4.49 11.08 9.15
CA ARG A 38 3.64 9.88 9.17
C ARG A 38 2.64 9.88 8.02
N ALA A 39 1.96 11.01 7.78
CA ALA A 39 1.02 11.16 6.69
C ALA A 39 1.69 10.96 5.32
N ARG A 40 2.86 11.58 5.10
CA ARG A 40 3.65 11.40 3.87
C ARG A 40 4.02 9.94 3.65
N HIS A 41 4.52 9.26 4.67
CA HIS A 41 4.88 7.85 4.58
C HIS A 41 3.70 6.95 4.21
N GLN A 42 2.52 7.18 4.83
CA GLN A 42 1.32 6.42 4.47
C GLN A 42 0.86 6.70 3.03
N SER A 43 0.93 7.96 2.57
CA SER A 43 0.61 8.31 1.19
C SER A 43 1.54 7.64 0.19
N THR A 44 2.84 7.54 0.48
CA THR A 44 3.81 6.83 -0.37
C THR A 44 3.47 5.35 -0.50
N LEU A 45 3.18 4.66 0.62
CA LEU A 45 2.81 3.25 0.60
C LEU A 45 1.51 3.00 -0.17
N LEU A 46 0.51 3.87 0.02
CA LEU A 46 -0.74 3.79 -0.73
C LEU A 46 -0.53 4.00 -2.24
N ALA A 47 0.33 4.95 -2.62
CA ALA A 47 0.66 5.19 -4.02
C ALA A 47 1.37 3.99 -4.65
N GLN A 48 2.35 3.40 -3.95
CA GLN A 48 3.07 2.21 -4.39
C GLN A 48 2.13 1.00 -4.53
N ALA A 49 1.28 0.74 -3.53
CA ALA A 49 0.29 -0.34 -3.59
C ALA A 49 -0.72 -0.15 -4.73
N SER A 50 -1.16 1.08 -4.97
CA SER A 50 -2.07 1.40 -6.08
C SER A 50 -1.39 1.21 -7.44
N TRP A 51 -0.14 1.65 -7.58
CA TRP A 51 0.62 1.45 -8.81
C TRP A 51 0.85 -0.03 -9.12
N LEU A 52 1.20 -0.84 -8.11
CA LEU A 52 1.32 -2.29 -8.23
C LEU A 52 -0.01 -2.95 -8.65
N ALA A 53 -1.13 -2.56 -8.01
CA ALA A 53 -2.44 -3.11 -8.34
C ALA A 53 -2.88 -2.74 -9.77
N VAL A 54 -2.71 -1.48 -10.18
CA VAL A 54 -3.03 -1.03 -11.54
C VAL A 54 -2.11 -1.70 -12.56
N GLY A 55 -0.81 -1.76 -12.30
CA GLY A 55 0.15 -2.45 -13.17
C GLY A 55 -0.20 -3.91 -13.38
N MET A 56 -0.58 -4.61 -12.31
CA MET A 56 -1.06 -6.00 -12.41
C MET A 56 -2.36 -6.10 -13.22
N ALA A 57 -3.29 -5.16 -13.03
CA ALA A 57 -4.54 -5.13 -13.79
C ALA A 57 -4.31 -4.96 -15.30
N GLU A 58 -3.41 -4.07 -15.68
CA GLU A 58 -3.06 -3.85 -17.10
C GLU A 58 -2.37 -5.09 -17.70
N ARG A 59 -1.48 -5.75 -16.96
CA ARG A 59 -0.84 -7.01 -17.39
C ARG A 59 -1.87 -8.12 -17.61
N MET A 60 -2.79 -8.30 -16.68
CA MET A 60 -3.89 -9.26 -16.81
C MET A 60 -4.77 -8.96 -18.03
N ARG A 61 -5.08 -7.68 -18.30
CA ARG A 61 -5.82 -7.26 -19.50
C ARG A 61 -5.07 -7.52 -20.80
N ALA A 62 -3.75 -7.36 -20.79
CA ALA A 62 -2.88 -7.62 -21.94
C ALA A 62 -2.75 -9.12 -22.27
N ASN A 63 -3.13 -10.01 -21.34
CA ASN A 63 -3.10 -11.47 -21.52
C ASN A 63 -4.50 -12.09 -21.45
N PRO A 64 -5.39 -11.80 -22.42
CA PRO A 64 -6.77 -12.28 -22.42
C PRO A 64 -6.88 -13.81 -22.54
N GLU A 65 -5.93 -14.47 -23.20
CA GLU A 65 -5.88 -15.94 -23.33
C GLU A 65 -5.86 -16.61 -21.95
N GLN A 66 -4.96 -16.16 -21.06
CA GLN A 66 -4.88 -16.68 -19.71
C GLN A 66 -6.11 -16.32 -18.87
N MET A 67 -6.66 -15.12 -19.07
CA MET A 67 -7.83 -14.63 -18.32
C MET A 67 -9.13 -15.34 -18.65
N ARG A 68 -9.25 -15.89 -19.87
CA ARG A 68 -10.44 -16.64 -20.32
C ARG A 68 -10.45 -18.09 -19.82
N LEU A 69 -9.33 -18.59 -19.29
CA LEU A 69 -9.25 -19.93 -18.72
C LEU A 69 -10.14 -20.07 -17.48
N ALA A 70 -10.56 -21.30 -17.19
CA ALA A 70 -11.23 -21.63 -15.94
C ALA A 70 -10.32 -21.31 -14.75
N ASP A 71 -10.92 -21.00 -13.59
CA ASP A 71 -10.19 -20.48 -12.43
C ASP A 71 -9.03 -21.37 -11.98
N GLY A 72 -9.18 -22.70 -12.04
CA GLY A 72 -8.12 -23.64 -11.67
C GLY A 72 -6.92 -23.68 -12.64
N ALA A 73 -7.08 -23.14 -13.85
CA ALA A 73 -6.02 -23.05 -14.87
C ALA A 73 -5.48 -21.62 -15.04
N ASN A 74 -6.17 -20.61 -14.48
CA ASN A 74 -5.73 -19.22 -14.55
C ASN A 74 -4.65 -18.94 -13.49
N LEU A 75 -3.39 -18.98 -13.91
CA LEU A 75 -2.21 -18.65 -13.10
C LEU A 75 -2.34 -17.34 -12.31
N TYR A 76 -3.01 -16.29 -12.81
CA TYR A 76 -3.14 -15.03 -12.07
C TYR A 76 -3.91 -15.20 -10.75
N LEU A 77 -4.88 -16.13 -10.70
CA LEU A 77 -5.64 -16.47 -9.49
C LEU A 77 -4.82 -17.24 -8.44
N THR A 78 -3.59 -17.65 -8.78
CA THR A 78 -2.68 -18.30 -7.82
C THR A 78 -1.85 -17.30 -7.01
N LEU A 79 -1.96 -16.00 -7.30
CA LEU A 79 -1.24 -14.98 -6.55
C LEU A 79 -1.86 -14.82 -5.16
N ASP A 80 -1.18 -15.39 -4.16
CA ASP A 80 -1.24 -14.98 -2.76
C ASP A 80 0.21 -14.89 -2.30
N TYR A 81 0.73 -13.67 -2.24
CA TYR A 81 2.14 -13.43 -2.00
C TYR A 81 2.38 -12.51 -0.81
N ASP A 82 3.12 -12.98 0.18
CA ASP A 82 3.51 -12.19 1.35
C ASP A 82 5.03 -12.06 1.45
N VAL A 83 5.52 -10.81 1.33
CA VAL A 83 6.95 -10.48 1.30
C VAL A 83 7.71 -11.01 2.52
N LEU A 84 7.06 -11.09 3.68
CA LEU A 84 7.70 -11.55 4.92
C LEU A 84 7.58 -13.05 5.17
N ALA A 85 6.61 -13.72 4.54
CA ALA A 85 6.38 -15.15 4.71
C ALA A 85 7.15 -16.00 3.69
N GLU A 86 7.41 -15.42 2.51
CA GLU A 86 8.06 -16.12 1.41
C GLU A 86 9.51 -15.66 1.21
N PRO A 87 10.38 -16.50 0.60
CA PRO A 87 11.70 -16.10 0.15
C PRO A 87 11.66 -15.27 -1.14
N ASN A 88 12.82 -14.81 -1.61
CA ASN A 88 12.93 -14.13 -2.90
C ASN A 88 12.36 -15.02 -4.02
N PRO A 89 11.44 -14.52 -4.87
CA PRO A 89 10.84 -15.33 -5.92
C PRO A 89 11.93 -15.78 -6.91
N PRO A 90 12.00 -17.08 -7.26
CA PRO A 90 12.89 -17.54 -8.31
C PRO A 90 12.40 -17.01 -9.67
N PRO A 91 13.31 -16.73 -10.62
CA PRO A 91 12.92 -16.35 -11.97
C PRO A 91 12.17 -17.51 -12.66
N PRO A 92 11.15 -17.21 -13.48
CA PRO A 92 10.46 -18.20 -14.29
C PRO A 92 11.34 -18.69 -15.44
N ALA A 93 10.88 -19.72 -16.15
CA ALA A 93 11.58 -20.30 -17.30
C ALA A 93 11.78 -19.30 -18.46
N ALA A 94 10.90 -18.32 -18.60
CA ALA A 94 10.98 -17.28 -19.62
C ALA A 94 10.68 -15.90 -19.00
N LEU A 95 11.50 -14.90 -19.31
CA LEU A 95 11.36 -13.52 -18.82
C LEU A 95 10.59 -12.59 -19.77
N CYS A 96 10.10 -13.11 -20.90
CA CYS A 96 9.19 -12.45 -21.84
C CYS A 96 9.52 -10.98 -22.24
N TYR A 97 10.79 -10.57 -22.19
CA TYR A 97 11.24 -9.23 -22.62
C TYR A 97 11.37 -9.05 -24.14
N GLY A 98 11.38 -10.13 -24.92
CA GLY A 98 11.58 -10.05 -26.38
C GLY A 98 11.59 -11.37 -27.14
N GLY A 99 11.17 -12.48 -26.53
CA GLY A 99 11.00 -13.77 -27.19
C GLY A 99 9.52 -14.18 -27.22
N ASP A 100 9.20 -15.23 -27.98
CA ASP A 100 7.84 -15.75 -28.06
C ASP A 100 7.46 -16.42 -26.73
N CYS A 101 6.56 -15.78 -25.97
CA CYS A 101 5.95 -16.35 -24.78
C CYS A 101 4.50 -16.71 -25.06
N ASP A 102 4.07 -17.90 -24.64
CA ASP A 102 2.66 -18.20 -24.55
C ASP A 102 2.00 -17.46 -23.37
N GLY A 103 0.66 -17.51 -23.28
CA GLY A 103 -0.08 -16.82 -22.23
C GLY A 103 0.25 -17.32 -20.80
N ALA A 104 0.65 -18.58 -20.64
CA ALA A 104 1.01 -19.13 -19.34
C ALA A 104 2.41 -18.66 -18.91
N GLN A 105 3.37 -18.65 -19.84
CA GLN A 105 4.72 -18.12 -19.63
C GLN A 105 4.68 -16.63 -19.32
N LEU A 106 3.86 -15.86 -20.05
CA LEU A 106 3.67 -14.43 -19.79
C LEU A 106 3.07 -14.19 -18.41
N ALA A 107 2.05 -14.95 -18.01
CA ALA A 107 1.47 -14.83 -16.67
C ALA A 107 2.47 -15.20 -15.56
N ALA A 108 3.27 -16.26 -15.73
CA ALA A 108 4.31 -16.62 -14.77
C ALA A 108 5.36 -15.51 -14.63
N PHE A 109 5.72 -14.85 -15.74
CA PHE A 109 6.60 -13.69 -15.74
C PHE A 109 5.99 -12.47 -15.04
N ASP A 110 4.72 -12.12 -15.34
CA ASP A 110 4.02 -11.03 -14.66
C ASP A 110 3.96 -11.23 -13.15
N LEU A 111 3.67 -12.45 -12.70
CA LEU A 111 3.63 -12.80 -11.28
C LEU A 111 5.01 -12.67 -10.65
N TYR A 112 6.07 -13.10 -11.33
CA TYR A 112 7.45 -12.91 -10.87
C TYR A 112 7.79 -11.43 -10.72
N GLU A 113 7.49 -10.61 -11.73
CA GLU A 113 7.81 -9.18 -11.72
C GLU A 113 7.02 -8.44 -10.63
N MET A 114 5.73 -8.75 -10.48
CA MET A 114 4.89 -8.24 -9.39
C MET A 114 5.52 -8.56 -8.02
N LYS A 115 5.92 -9.82 -7.79
CA LYS A 115 6.56 -10.25 -6.53
C LYS A 115 7.89 -9.55 -6.27
N ALA A 116 8.70 -9.33 -7.31
CA ALA A 116 9.97 -8.61 -7.22
C ALA A 116 9.75 -7.12 -6.87
N LEU A 117 8.89 -6.43 -7.63
CA LEU A 117 8.55 -5.03 -7.39
C LEU A 117 7.94 -4.80 -6.01
N MET A 118 7.13 -5.74 -5.52
CA MET A 118 6.60 -5.72 -4.16
C MET A 118 7.69 -5.76 -3.09
N ARG A 119 8.73 -6.60 -3.25
CA ARG A 119 9.84 -6.65 -2.28
C ARG A 119 10.62 -5.35 -2.23
N GLU A 120 10.85 -4.74 -3.39
CA GLU A 120 11.64 -3.52 -3.51
C GLU A 120 10.88 -2.29 -2.98
N ASN A 121 9.59 -2.17 -3.34
CA ASN A 121 8.84 -0.94 -3.14
C ASN A 121 7.89 -1.00 -1.95
N LEU A 122 7.43 -2.19 -1.52
CA LEU A 122 6.45 -2.34 -0.45
C LEU A 122 6.94 -3.38 0.59
N PRO A 123 8.01 -3.09 1.34
CA PRO A 123 8.52 -4.00 2.37
C PRO A 123 7.45 -4.20 3.45
N ALA A 124 7.14 -5.46 3.78
CA ALA A 124 5.97 -5.89 4.56
C ALA A 124 4.61 -5.87 3.83
N GLY A 125 4.63 -5.83 2.50
CA GLY A 125 3.46 -5.95 1.65
C GLY A 125 2.95 -7.38 1.45
N ARG A 126 1.67 -7.49 1.10
CA ARG A 126 1.03 -8.69 0.55
C ARG A 126 0.17 -8.32 -0.65
N ALA A 127 0.10 -9.21 -1.63
CA ALA A 127 -0.83 -9.11 -2.74
C ALA A 127 -1.60 -10.42 -2.92
N VAL A 128 -2.90 -10.30 -3.21
CA VAL A 128 -3.77 -11.41 -3.52
C VAL A 128 -4.58 -11.07 -4.77
N VAL A 129 -4.67 -12.01 -5.71
CA VAL A 129 -5.60 -11.93 -6.84
C VAL A 129 -6.60 -13.05 -6.71
N CYS A 130 -7.88 -12.70 -6.62
CA CYS A 130 -8.93 -13.67 -6.39
C CYS A 130 -10.28 -13.19 -6.94
N ARG A 131 -11.26 -14.09 -6.97
CA ARG A 131 -12.66 -13.70 -7.20
C ARG A 131 -13.32 -13.27 -5.91
N ASP A 132 -13.88 -12.07 -5.89
CA ASP A 132 -14.52 -11.56 -4.68
C ASP A 132 -15.77 -10.73 -4.97
N ALA A 133 -16.86 -11.09 -4.31
CA ALA A 133 -18.13 -10.36 -4.36
C ALA A 133 -18.35 -9.48 -3.12
N GLY A 134 -17.48 -9.57 -2.10
CA GLY A 134 -17.60 -8.76 -0.89
C GLY A 134 -16.24 -8.24 -0.45
N LEU A 135 -15.90 -7.02 -0.85
CA LEU A 135 -14.60 -6.42 -0.53
C LEU A 135 -14.48 -5.94 0.92
N TRP A 136 -15.62 -5.70 1.57
CA TRP A 136 -15.69 -4.97 2.83
C TRP A 136 -16.31 -5.82 3.94
N ALA A 137 -15.78 -5.68 5.15
CA ALA A 137 -16.36 -6.14 6.41
C ALA A 137 -16.04 -5.10 7.50
N GLY A 138 -17.04 -4.68 8.28
CA GLY A 138 -16.84 -3.67 9.33
C GLY A 138 -16.28 -2.33 8.84
N GLY A 139 -16.57 -1.93 7.59
CA GLY A 139 -16.03 -0.69 6.98
C GLY A 139 -14.55 -0.75 6.62
N LYS A 140 -13.91 -1.94 6.67
CA LYS A 140 -12.53 -2.17 6.26
C LYS A 140 -12.47 -3.16 5.11
N LEU A 141 -11.43 -3.06 4.29
CA LEU A 141 -11.12 -4.11 3.31
C LEU A 141 -10.73 -5.40 4.04
N ARG A 142 -11.06 -6.54 3.45
CA ARG A 142 -10.70 -7.88 3.97
C ARG A 142 -9.85 -8.66 2.97
N TRP A 143 -8.96 -9.52 3.45
CA TRP A 143 -8.20 -10.42 2.59
C TRP A 143 -9.05 -11.54 2.02
N ALA A 144 -9.90 -12.15 2.86
CA ALA A 144 -10.77 -13.25 2.47
C ALA A 144 -11.56 -12.93 1.20
N CYS A 145 -11.54 -13.88 0.26
CA CYS A 145 -12.26 -13.80 -1.00
C CYS A 145 -13.51 -14.68 -0.89
N THR A 146 -14.67 -14.14 -1.25
CA THR A 146 -15.97 -14.79 -0.98
C THR A 146 -16.81 -15.04 -2.24
N GLY A 147 -16.20 -14.92 -3.42
CA GLY A 147 -16.87 -15.10 -4.71
C GLY A 147 -16.58 -16.46 -5.35
N GLY A 148 -17.58 -17.04 -6.02
CA GLY A 148 -17.39 -18.17 -6.94
C GLY A 148 -16.92 -17.72 -8.33
N ALA A 149 -16.89 -18.64 -9.31
CA ALA A 149 -16.39 -18.37 -10.67
C ALA A 149 -17.05 -17.18 -11.40
N GLY A 150 -18.28 -16.81 -11.03
CA GLY A 150 -18.99 -15.65 -11.60
C GLY A 150 -18.69 -14.30 -10.91
N ALA A 151 -17.95 -14.28 -9.80
CA ALA A 151 -17.60 -13.04 -9.12
C ALA A 151 -16.46 -12.30 -9.85
N PRO A 152 -16.41 -10.96 -9.74
CA PRO A 152 -15.39 -10.18 -10.40
C PRO A 152 -14.00 -10.52 -9.85
N LEU A 153 -12.99 -10.44 -10.73
CA LEU A 153 -11.60 -10.57 -10.33
C LEU A 153 -11.15 -9.31 -9.61
N VAL A 154 -10.48 -9.49 -8.48
CA VAL A 154 -10.04 -8.41 -7.62
C VAL A 154 -8.57 -8.60 -7.30
N ILE A 155 -7.82 -7.52 -7.48
CA ILE A 155 -6.43 -7.42 -7.04
C ILE A 155 -6.42 -6.67 -5.72
N LYS A 156 -5.99 -7.34 -4.65
CA LYS A 156 -5.84 -6.77 -3.31
C LYS A 156 -4.36 -6.57 -3.04
N VAL A 157 -3.97 -5.37 -2.63
CA VAL A 157 -2.59 -5.06 -2.21
C VAL A 157 -2.64 -4.35 -0.87
N GLY A 158 -1.77 -4.74 0.05
CA GLY A 158 -1.75 -4.20 1.40
C GLY A 158 -0.38 -4.29 2.02
N TRP A 159 -0.22 -3.62 3.15
CA TRP A 159 1.01 -3.62 3.94
C TRP A 159 0.65 -3.63 5.42
N ARG A 160 1.60 -4.05 6.25
CA ARG A 160 1.45 -4.04 7.70
C ARG A 160 1.61 -2.61 8.25
N GLY A 161 0.53 -1.85 8.20
CA GLY A 161 0.44 -0.52 8.79
C GLY A 161 0.29 -0.54 10.31
N LYS A 162 0.59 0.60 10.96
CA LYS A 162 0.37 0.84 12.39
C LYS A 162 -0.59 2.01 12.58
N ASN A 163 -1.39 1.96 13.63
CA ASN A 163 -2.23 3.06 14.11
C ASN A 163 -1.36 4.16 14.75
N PRO A 164 -1.92 5.36 15.03
CA PRO A 164 -1.18 6.45 15.68
C PRO A 164 -0.63 6.10 17.06
N ASP A 165 -1.25 5.14 17.76
CA ASP A 165 -0.84 4.58 19.05
C ASP A 165 0.24 3.48 18.91
N GLY A 166 0.65 3.14 17.68
CA GLY A 166 1.64 2.12 17.38
C GLY A 166 1.09 0.70 17.27
N THR A 167 -0.21 0.47 17.54
CA THR A 167 -0.82 -0.85 17.41
C THR A 167 -0.95 -1.27 15.93
N PRO A 168 -0.83 -2.56 15.59
CA PRO A 168 -1.02 -3.01 14.21
C PRO A 168 -2.43 -2.70 13.69
N ARG A 169 -2.53 -2.18 12.47
CA ARG A 169 -3.83 -1.93 11.83
C ARG A 169 -4.41 -3.26 11.33
N LYS A 170 -5.49 -3.72 11.97
CA LYS A 170 -6.10 -5.04 11.73
C LYS A 170 -7.58 -4.99 11.26
N ASP A 171 -8.02 -6.04 10.58
CA ASP A 171 -9.41 -6.32 10.17
C ASP A 171 -10.19 -7.02 11.31
N GLU A 172 -11.45 -7.40 11.03
CA GLU A 172 -12.30 -8.11 12.02
C GLU A 172 -11.79 -9.51 12.36
N ALA A 173 -11.01 -10.14 11.48
CA ALA A 173 -10.35 -11.42 11.73
C ALA A 173 -9.04 -11.28 12.52
N GLY A 174 -8.62 -10.04 12.85
CA GLY A 174 -7.38 -9.77 13.56
C GLY A 174 -6.13 -9.87 12.67
N GLU A 175 -6.31 -9.95 11.35
CA GLU A 175 -5.25 -9.91 10.34
C GLU A 175 -5.00 -8.46 9.91
N TYR A 176 -3.85 -8.13 9.32
CA TYR A 176 -3.65 -6.79 8.76
C TYR A 176 -4.61 -6.56 7.59
N VAL A 177 -5.01 -5.31 7.30
CA VAL A 177 -5.97 -5.01 6.22
C VAL A 177 -5.28 -4.79 4.87
N PRO A 178 -5.91 -5.14 3.74
CA PRO A 178 -5.53 -4.58 2.44
C PRO A 178 -5.63 -3.06 2.47
N GLY A 179 -4.70 -2.38 1.79
CA GLY A 179 -4.73 -0.93 1.59
C GLY A 179 -5.48 -0.52 0.33
N VAL A 180 -5.46 -1.39 -0.68
CA VAL A 180 -6.07 -1.20 -2.00
C VAL A 180 -6.79 -2.49 -2.41
N ALA A 181 -7.97 -2.35 -2.99
CA ALA A 181 -8.67 -3.41 -3.70
C ALA A 181 -9.18 -2.87 -5.03
N LEU A 182 -8.70 -3.43 -6.14
CA LEU A 182 -9.04 -3.02 -7.49
C LEU A 182 -9.84 -4.14 -8.16
N THR A 183 -11.10 -3.85 -8.51
CA THR A 183 -11.95 -4.75 -9.30
C THR A 183 -11.61 -4.63 -10.78
N LEU A 184 -11.24 -5.74 -11.39
CA LEU A 184 -11.13 -5.86 -12.84
C LEU A 184 -12.54 -6.02 -13.42
N ALA A 185 -13.01 -5.00 -14.14
CA ALA A 185 -14.14 -5.16 -15.03
C ALA A 185 -13.71 -6.10 -16.16
N VAL A 186 -14.11 -7.37 -16.06
CA VAL A 186 -14.04 -8.30 -17.19
C VAL A 186 -15.22 -7.94 -18.08
N GLY A 187 -14.96 -7.46 -19.30
CA GLY A 187 -16.01 -7.32 -20.29
C GLY A 187 -16.73 -8.65 -20.39
N ALA A 188 -18.05 -8.64 -20.23
CA ALA A 188 -18.85 -9.84 -20.48
C ALA A 188 -18.55 -10.34 -21.91
N PRO A 189 -18.46 -11.66 -22.14
CA PRO A 189 -18.40 -12.19 -23.49
C PRO A 189 -19.59 -11.73 -24.34
#